data_AF-A0A9D5M7W7-F1
#
_entry.id   AF-A0A9D5M7W7-F1
#
_cell.length_a   1.000
_cell.length_b   1.000
_cell.length_c   1.000
_cell.angle_alpha   90.00
_cell.angle_beta   90.00
_cell.angle_gamma   90.00
#
_symmetry.space_group_name_H-M   'P 1'
#
loop_
_entity.id
_entity.type
_entity.pdbx_description
1 polymer ?
#
loop_
_entity_poly.entity_id
_entity_poly.type
_entity_poly.pdbx_seq_one_letter_code
_entity_poly.pdbx_strand_id
1 'polypeptide(L)'
;MKTVLFLADDHWHPADTIQPLAEILFPADEWKLVFTTDPAELYACPEPDLFVSFKDPSEDNRIPTPLWCDSKWTDNLLNRVRSGLGLIAVHAALVDLKETHPIVKELTHTVFLTHPQPCEVSVHILKDHPVTAGVKDFTLPDPDEHYQMKMVGGEDTVMLAETVSQHGTQPGLWVSEYGKGRICCFTPAHTTPSLTCEGYVQIMKNAVNWCCRK
;
A
#
# COMPACT_ATOMS: atom_id res chain seq x y z
N MET A 1 7.55 19.40 -11.49
CA MET A 1 8.04 18.18 -10.83
C MET A 1 6.92 17.67 -9.95
N LYS A 2 6.54 16.40 -10.04
CA LYS A 2 5.49 15.83 -9.19
C LYS A 2 6.02 15.62 -7.78
N THR A 3 5.16 15.68 -6.78
CA THR A 3 5.56 15.44 -5.38
C THR A 3 4.93 14.16 -4.87
N VAL A 4 5.73 13.30 -4.25
CA VAL A 4 5.26 12.12 -3.52
C VAL A 4 5.61 12.26 -2.05
N LEU A 5 4.63 11.98 -1.18
CA LEU A 5 4.85 11.75 0.22
C LEU A 5 4.92 10.23 0.46
N PHE A 6 6.04 9.75 0.96
CA PHE A 6 6.28 8.34 1.22
C PHE A 6 6.44 8.13 2.72
N LEU A 7 5.44 7.51 3.35
CA LEU A 7 5.41 7.22 4.77
C LEU A 7 5.82 5.77 5.01
N ALA A 8 6.88 5.56 5.78
CA ALA A 8 7.41 4.24 6.12
C ALA A 8 7.81 4.19 7.59
N ASP A 9 8.49 3.11 7.97
CA ASP A 9 9.02 2.84 9.31
C ASP A 9 7.94 2.49 10.34
N ASP A 10 8.01 1.28 10.86
CA ASP A 10 7.37 0.90 12.12
C ASP A 10 8.21 -0.17 12.81
N HIS A 11 7.68 -0.75 13.90
CA HIS A 11 8.41 -1.75 14.69
C HIS A 11 8.82 -2.99 13.90
N TRP A 12 7.99 -3.42 12.95
CA TRP A 12 8.20 -4.64 12.16
C TRP A 12 8.74 -4.33 10.77
N HIS A 13 8.56 -3.10 10.27
CA HIS A 13 8.92 -2.68 8.92
C HIS A 13 9.89 -1.48 8.95
N PRO A 14 11.19 -1.69 9.24
CA PRO A 14 12.16 -0.60 9.30
C PRO A 14 12.27 0.16 7.97
N ALA A 15 12.40 1.50 8.04
CA ALA A 15 12.56 2.35 6.86
C ALA A 15 13.68 1.89 5.91
N ASP A 16 14.82 1.45 6.45
CA ASP A 16 15.98 1.02 5.66
C ASP A 16 15.66 -0.16 4.73
N THR A 17 14.69 -1.01 5.09
CA THR A 17 14.25 -2.13 4.26
C THR A 17 13.46 -1.65 3.03
N ILE A 18 12.72 -0.54 3.18
CA ILE A 18 11.76 -0.01 2.21
C ILE A 18 12.36 1.10 1.33
N GLN A 19 13.28 1.89 1.88
CA GLN A 19 13.88 3.04 1.20
C GLN A 19 14.45 2.71 -0.21
N PRO A 20 15.11 1.56 -0.44
CA PRO A 20 15.59 1.21 -1.79
C PRO A 20 14.48 1.18 -2.84
N LEU A 21 13.28 0.71 -2.48
CA LEU A 21 12.12 0.75 -3.39
C LEU A 21 11.72 2.19 -3.69
N ALA A 22 11.65 3.07 -2.68
CA ALA A 22 11.29 4.47 -2.90
C ALA A 22 12.25 5.17 -3.88
N GLU A 23 13.55 4.92 -3.76
CA GLU A 23 14.57 5.46 -4.66
C GLU A 23 14.42 4.92 -6.11
N ILE A 24 14.05 3.64 -6.27
CA ILE A 24 13.78 3.04 -7.58
C ILE A 24 12.53 3.62 -8.23
N LEU A 25 11.48 3.90 -7.44
CA LEU A 25 10.20 4.38 -7.94
C LEU A 25 10.20 5.88 -8.28
N PHE A 26 10.99 6.66 -7.55
CA PHE A 26 10.92 8.13 -7.58
C PHE A 26 12.29 8.76 -7.86
N PRO A 27 12.82 8.62 -9.08
CA PRO A 27 14.08 9.24 -9.45
C PRO A 27 13.99 10.77 -9.36
N ALA A 28 15.05 11.40 -8.87
CA ALA A 28 15.06 12.80 -8.44
C ALA A 28 14.90 13.83 -9.58
N ASP A 29 15.07 13.43 -10.83
CA ASP A 29 14.83 14.24 -12.02
C ASP A 29 13.35 14.33 -12.41
N GLU A 30 12.52 13.39 -11.95
CA GLU A 30 11.08 13.37 -12.20
C GLU A 30 10.24 13.75 -10.97
N TRP A 31 10.72 13.37 -9.77
CA TRP A 31 9.97 13.42 -8.52
C TRP A 31 10.66 14.21 -7.42
N LYS A 32 9.87 14.99 -6.68
CA LYS A 32 10.20 15.41 -5.32
C LYS A 32 9.74 14.33 -4.36
N LEU A 33 10.66 13.48 -3.90
CA LEU A 33 10.41 12.49 -2.87
C LEU A 33 10.50 13.13 -1.47
N VAL A 34 9.40 13.09 -0.73
CA VAL A 34 9.37 13.37 0.72
C VAL A 34 9.24 12.04 1.45
N PHE A 35 10.38 11.42 1.77
CA PHE A 35 10.42 10.19 2.57
C PHE A 35 10.39 10.55 4.05
N THR A 36 9.44 10.00 4.80
CA THR A 36 9.20 10.35 6.21
C THR A 36 8.79 9.14 7.03
N THR A 37 9.03 9.23 8.33
CA THR A 37 8.49 8.31 9.35
C THR A 37 7.37 8.94 10.18
N ASP A 38 7.17 10.25 10.03
CA ASP A 38 6.19 11.05 10.75
C ASP A 38 4.89 11.19 9.94
N PRO A 39 3.77 10.59 10.39
CA PRO A 39 2.47 10.73 9.73
C PRO A 39 1.94 12.17 9.72
N ALA A 40 2.44 13.06 10.59
CA ALA A 40 2.06 14.47 10.58
C ALA A 40 2.55 15.22 9.33
N GLU A 41 3.49 14.65 8.58
CA GLU A 41 4.00 15.24 7.34
C GLU A 41 2.91 15.35 6.25
N LEU A 42 1.82 14.57 6.35
CA LEU A 42 0.66 14.73 5.49
C LEU A 42 -0.04 16.10 5.68
N TYR A 43 0.10 16.74 6.84
CA TYR A 43 -0.36 18.12 7.06
C TYR A 43 0.63 19.15 6.51
N ALA A 44 1.93 18.89 6.62
CA ALA A 44 3.00 19.79 6.19
C ALA A 44 3.22 19.77 4.66
N CYS A 45 2.81 18.68 3.99
CA CYS A 45 2.84 18.53 2.54
C CYS A 45 1.42 18.71 1.98
N PRO A 46 0.98 19.95 1.65
CA PRO A 46 -0.43 20.26 1.39
C PRO A 46 -0.96 19.64 0.09
N GLU A 47 -0.13 19.56 -0.96
CA GLU A 47 -0.54 19.06 -2.27
C GLU A 47 0.47 18.08 -2.94
N PRO A 48 0.90 16.98 -2.30
CA PRO A 48 1.49 15.86 -3.03
C PRO A 48 0.51 15.33 -4.09
N ASP A 49 1.07 14.90 -5.21
CA ASP A 49 0.34 14.20 -6.27
C ASP A 49 0.05 12.74 -5.87
N LEU A 50 0.88 12.18 -4.99
CA LEU A 50 0.79 10.80 -4.53
C LEU A 50 1.14 10.68 -3.04
N PHE A 51 0.39 9.85 -2.33
CA PHE A 51 0.73 9.36 -1.00
C PHE A 51 0.95 7.85 -1.05
N VAL A 52 2.14 7.41 -0.63
CA VAL A 52 2.48 5.99 -0.50
C VAL A 52 2.70 5.70 0.98
N SER A 53 2.03 4.67 1.51
CA SER A 53 2.18 4.26 2.90
C SER A 53 2.59 2.79 2.99
N PHE A 54 3.65 2.56 3.77
CA PHE A 54 4.10 1.28 4.30
C PHE A 54 4.02 1.24 5.83
N LYS A 55 3.38 2.24 6.45
CA LYS A 55 3.33 2.37 7.90
C LYS A 55 2.02 1.84 8.46
N ASP A 56 2.14 1.00 9.47
CA ASP A 56 1.01 0.53 10.27
C ASP A 56 0.21 1.70 10.90
N PRO A 57 -1.11 1.81 10.64
CA PRO A 57 -1.99 2.81 11.25
C PRO A 57 -2.29 2.58 12.76
N SER A 58 -1.72 1.52 13.34
CA SER A 58 -1.85 0.91 14.67
C SER A 58 -2.77 1.55 15.72
N GLU A 59 -3.74 0.73 16.13
CA GLU A 59 -4.35 0.64 17.47
C GLU A 59 -3.76 -0.56 18.28
N ASP A 60 -2.51 -0.99 18.05
CA ASP A 60 -1.95 -2.18 18.71
C ASP A 60 -1.36 -1.87 20.09
N ASN A 61 -2.00 -2.40 21.14
CA ASN A 61 -1.56 -2.25 22.53
C ASN A 61 -0.33 -3.10 22.90
N ARG A 62 0.18 -3.95 22.00
CA ARG A 62 1.34 -4.84 22.26
C ARG A 62 2.68 -4.16 21.99
N ILE A 63 2.68 -3.05 21.26
CA ILE A 63 3.86 -2.27 20.89
C ILE A 63 3.54 -0.81 21.21
N PRO A 64 4.46 -0.02 21.81
CA PRO A 64 4.20 1.37 22.17
C PRO A 64 4.28 2.29 20.94
N THR A 65 3.46 2.01 19.92
CA THR A 65 3.28 2.89 18.77
C THR A 65 2.11 3.84 19.06
N PRO A 66 2.29 5.16 18.97
CA PRO A 66 1.17 6.09 19.14
C PRO A 66 0.11 5.86 18.06
N LEU A 67 -1.17 5.77 18.44
CA LEU A 67 -2.27 5.85 17.50
C LEU A 67 -2.22 7.22 16.81
N TRP A 68 -1.83 7.22 15.54
CA TRP A 68 -1.68 8.43 14.74
C TRP A 68 -2.80 8.59 13.71
N CYS A 69 -3.49 7.49 13.38
CA CYS A 69 -4.59 7.46 12.43
C CYS A 69 -5.92 7.87 13.08
N ASP A 70 -5.90 8.96 13.85
CA ASP A 70 -7.09 9.46 14.55
C ASP A 70 -8.13 10.05 13.57
N SER A 71 -9.28 10.48 14.12
CA SER A 71 -10.35 11.08 13.29
C SER A 71 -9.90 12.28 12.46
N LYS A 72 -9.02 13.13 13.01
CA LYS A 72 -8.53 14.34 12.30
C LYS A 72 -7.62 13.95 11.14
N TRP A 73 -6.72 13.01 11.36
CA TRP A 73 -5.82 12.51 10.32
C TRP A 73 -6.59 11.78 9.23
N THR A 74 -7.52 10.91 9.64
CA THR A 74 -8.40 10.16 8.74
C THR A 74 -9.25 11.08 7.86
N ASP A 75 -9.89 12.09 8.45
CA ASP A 75 -10.69 13.07 7.70
C ASP A 75 -9.82 13.87 6.71
N ASN A 76 -8.60 14.23 7.11
CA ASN A 76 -7.64 14.89 6.22
C ASN A 76 -7.29 13.98 5.03
N LEU A 77 -6.92 12.72 5.25
CA LEU A 77 -6.61 11.79 4.17
C LEU A 77 -7.82 11.62 3.23
N LEU A 78 -9.00 11.33 3.77
CA LEU A 78 -10.21 11.10 2.99
C LEU A 78 -10.58 12.30 2.11
N ASN A 79 -10.55 13.51 2.66
CA ASN A 79 -10.88 14.71 1.90
C ASN A 79 -9.89 14.96 0.76
N ARG A 80 -8.61 14.64 0.99
CA ARG A 80 -7.55 14.81 -0.01
C ARG A 80 -7.66 13.77 -1.11
N VAL A 81 -7.88 12.48 -0.77
CA VAL A 81 -8.12 11.42 -1.76
C VAL A 81 -9.39 11.74 -2.55
N ARG A 82 -10.50 12.10 -1.89
CA ARG A 82 -11.75 12.50 -2.56
C ARG A 82 -11.53 13.64 -3.58
N SER A 83 -10.59 14.55 -3.29
CA SER A 83 -10.26 15.69 -4.15
C SER A 83 -9.26 15.38 -5.27
N GLY A 84 -8.63 14.19 -5.28
CA GLY A 84 -7.75 13.74 -6.36
C GLY A 84 -6.34 13.32 -5.94
N LEU A 85 -6.03 13.24 -4.64
CA LEU A 85 -4.78 12.62 -4.18
C LEU A 85 -4.79 11.12 -4.50
N GLY A 86 -3.75 10.63 -5.18
CA GLY A 86 -3.53 9.20 -5.36
C GLY A 86 -3.03 8.56 -4.06
N LEU A 87 -3.50 7.34 -3.76
CA LEU A 87 -3.07 6.54 -2.61
C LEU A 87 -2.50 5.20 -3.08
N ILE A 88 -1.34 4.81 -2.54
CA ILE A 88 -0.84 3.44 -2.58
C ILE A 88 -0.62 2.97 -1.14
N ALA A 89 -1.42 2.01 -0.68
CA ALA A 89 -1.31 1.43 0.65
C ALA A 89 -0.73 0.02 0.55
N VAL A 90 0.40 -0.20 1.20
CA VAL A 90 1.18 -1.43 1.04
C VAL A 90 1.41 -2.12 2.37
N HIS A 91 1.25 -3.44 2.38
CA HIS A 91 1.62 -4.32 3.50
C HIS A 91 1.10 -3.80 4.84
N ALA A 92 1.96 -3.28 5.71
CA ALA A 92 1.59 -2.76 7.03
C ALA A 92 0.53 -1.64 6.99
N ALA A 93 0.45 -0.85 5.91
CA ALA A 93 -0.58 0.18 5.80
C ALA A 93 -2.02 -0.38 5.67
N LEU A 94 -2.17 -1.70 5.57
CA LEU A 94 -3.44 -2.41 5.43
C LEU A 94 -3.85 -3.16 6.71
N VAL A 95 -3.08 -3.05 7.79
CA VAL A 95 -3.33 -3.77 9.06
C VAL A 95 -3.96 -2.87 10.12
N ASP A 96 -4.41 -3.48 11.22
CA ASP A 96 -4.85 -2.83 12.47
C ASP A 96 -5.93 -1.75 12.37
N LEU A 97 -6.71 -1.74 11.28
CA LEU A 97 -7.94 -0.97 11.16
C LEU A 97 -9.17 -1.88 11.21
N LYS A 98 -10.14 -1.50 12.05
CA LYS A 98 -11.43 -2.17 12.13
C LYS A 98 -12.24 -1.95 10.85
N GLU A 99 -13.12 -2.89 10.54
CA GLU A 99 -14.08 -2.79 9.43
C GLU A 99 -14.93 -1.52 9.47
N THR A 100 -15.19 -0.97 10.66
CA THR A 100 -15.96 0.26 10.83
C THR A 100 -15.16 1.54 10.55
N HIS A 101 -13.84 1.45 10.42
CA HIS A 101 -12.94 2.58 10.24
C HIS A 101 -13.16 3.25 8.86
N PRO A 102 -13.22 4.59 8.76
CA PRO A 102 -13.49 5.26 7.49
C PRO A 102 -12.48 4.94 6.38
N ILE A 103 -11.19 4.79 6.68
CA ILE A 103 -10.18 4.36 5.68
C ILE A 103 -10.53 2.99 5.09
N VAL A 104 -10.97 2.05 5.92
CA VAL A 104 -11.35 0.71 5.47
C VAL A 104 -12.61 0.78 4.62
N LYS A 105 -13.62 1.54 5.05
CA LYS A 105 -14.90 1.64 4.35
C LYS A 105 -14.82 2.32 2.99
N GLU A 106 -13.99 3.35 2.88
CA GLU A 106 -14.02 4.26 1.73
C GLU A 106 -12.79 4.11 0.81
N LEU A 107 -11.66 3.59 1.32
CA LEU A 107 -10.39 3.55 0.60
C LEU A 107 -9.89 2.11 0.38
N THR A 108 -9.48 1.42 1.44
CA THR A 108 -8.73 0.15 1.30
C THR A 108 -9.64 -1.05 1.12
N HIS A 109 -10.88 -1.01 1.60
CA HIS A 109 -11.90 -2.04 1.41
C HIS A 109 -11.52 -3.43 1.95
N THR A 110 -10.55 -3.49 2.88
CA THR A 110 -10.07 -4.74 3.47
C THR A 110 -9.78 -4.62 4.95
N VAL A 111 -9.83 -5.78 5.61
CA VAL A 111 -9.41 -5.96 7.00
C VAL A 111 -8.39 -7.09 7.03
N PHE A 112 -7.22 -6.81 7.59
CA PHE A 112 -6.22 -7.82 7.91
C PHE A 112 -6.75 -8.73 9.04
N LEU A 113 -6.65 -10.04 8.86
CA LEU A 113 -7.07 -11.02 9.86
C LEU A 113 -5.88 -11.60 10.63
N THR A 114 -4.88 -12.07 9.90
CA THR A 114 -3.67 -12.71 10.44
C THR A 114 -2.70 -13.02 9.28
N HIS A 115 -1.51 -13.54 9.59
CA HIS A 115 -0.65 -14.23 8.64
C HIS A 115 -0.02 -15.47 9.33
N PRO A 116 0.36 -16.51 8.56
CA PRO A 116 1.17 -17.61 9.07
C PRO A 116 2.63 -17.18 9.29
N GLN A 117 3.47 -18.12 9.75
CA GLN A 117 4.93 -17.91 9.71
C GLN A 117 5.40 -17.65 8.26
N PRO A 118 6.49 -16.90 8.06
CA PRO A 118 7.00 -16.60 6.73
C PRO A 118 7.14 -17.83 5.85
N CYS A 119 6.66 -17.74 4.61
CA CYS A 119 6.61 -18.84 3.66
C CYS A 119 6.75 -18.34 2.22
N GLU A 120 6.91 -19.24 1.26
CA GLU A 120 6.91 -18.85 -0.15
C GLU A 120 5.55 -18.25 -0.54
N VAL A 121 5.58 -17.04 -1.12
CA VAL A 121 4.40 -16.33 -1.61
C VAL A 121 4.58 -16.01 -3.09
N SER A 122 3.60 -16.41 -3.89
CA SER A 122 3.52 -16.09 -5.31
C SER A 122 2.40 -15.12 -5.60
N VAL A 123 2.62 -14.18 -6.52
CA VAL A 123 1.64 -13.22 -7.02
C VAL A 123 1.12 -13.73 -8.37
N HIS A 124 -0.18 -13.93 -8.47
CA HIS A 124 -0.87 -14.38 -9.68
C HIS A 124 -1.75 -13.27 -10.25
N ILE A 125 -1.48 -12.87 -11.49
CA ILE A 125 -2.19 -11.77 -12.15
C ILE A 125 -3.55 -12.26 -12.67
N LEU A 126 -4.62 -11.58 -12.27
CA LEU A 126 -6.00 -11.98 -12.62
C LEU A 126 -6.59 -11.19 -13.78
N LYS A 127 -6.18 -9.93 -13.96
CA LYS A 127 -6.82 -9.02 -14.92
C LYS A 127 -5.80 -8.14 -15.63
N ASP A 128 -6.10 -7.86 -16.89
CA ASP A 128 -5.45 -6.80 -17.65
C ASP A 128 -5.91 -5.44 -17.09
N HIS A 129 -4.97 -4.69 -16.54
CA HIS A 129 -5.20 -3.36 -15.99
C HIS A 129 -3.92 -2.53 -16.13
N PRO A 130 -3.99 -1.18 -16.20
CA PRO A 130 -2.77 -0.35 -16.22
C PRO A 130 -1.78 -0.67 -15.11
N VAL A 131 -2.23 -1.10 -13.93
CA VAL A 131 -1.37 -1.49 -12.79
C VAL A 131 -0.65 -2.82 -13.03
N THR A 132 -1.26 -3.77 -13.73
CA THR A 132 -0.68 -5.09 -14.03
C THR A 132 -0.05 -5.17 -15.42
N ALA A 133 -0.01 -4.06 -16.17
CA ALA A 133 0.49 -4.01 -17.53
C ALA A 133 1.95 -4.48 -17.63
N GLY A 134 2.19 -5.49 -18.45
CA GLY A 134 3.52 -6.08 -18.66
C GLY A 134 4.03 -6.96 -17.53
N VAL A 135 3.22 -7.20 -16.49
CA VAL A 135 3.57 -8.04 -15.34
C VAL A 135 3.07 -9.46 -15.58
N LYS A 136 3.93 -10.45 -15.38
CA LYS A 136 3.56 -11.87 -15.33
C LYS A 136 3.51 -12.34 -13.89
N ASP A 137 2.93 -13.51 -13.66
CA ASP A 137 3.01 -14.21 -12.38
C ASP A 137 4.48 -14.35 -11.93
N PHE A 138 4.73 -14.13 -10.64
CA PHE A 138 6.06 -14.21 -10.06
C PHE A 138 6.00 -14.68 -8.60
N THR A 139 7.10 -15.26 -8.14
CA THR A 139 7.29 -15.66 -6.74
C THR A 139 8.24 -14.68 -6.09
N LEU A 140 7.95 -14.29 -4.84
CA LEU A 140 8.86 -13.46 -4.07
C LEU A 140 10.18 -14.22 -3.83
N PRO A 141 11.34 -13.54 -3.87
CA PRO A 141 12.64 -14.17 -3.71
C PRO A 141 12.90 -14.68 -2.29
N ASP A 142 12.30 -14.05 -1.28
CA ASP A 142 12.41 -14.46 0.12
C ASP A 142 11.06 -14.97 0.64
N PRO A 143 11.06 -15.85 1.66
CA PRO A 143 9.85 -16.16 2.43
C PRO A 143 9.24 -14.88 3.01
N ASP A 144 7.92 -14.78 2.93
CA ASP A 144 7.17 -13.57 3.27
C ASP A 144 5.93 -13.90 4.11
N GLU A 145 5.35 -12.86 4.71
CA GLU A 145 4.12 -12.97 5.48
C GLU A 145 2.90 -13.04 4.56
N HIS A 146 2.32 -14.23 4.40
CA HIS A 146 1.13 -14.40 3.56
C HIS A 146 -0.14 -13.90 4.26
N TYR A 147 -0.45 -12.62 4.06
CA TYR A 147 -1.59 -11.95 4.72
C TYR A 147 -2.93 -12.59 4.36
N GLN A 148 -3.71 -12.93 5.39
CA GLN A 148 -5.10 -13.34 5.25
C GLN A 148 -6.00 -12.11 5.37
N MET A 149 -6.71 -11.80 4.29
CA MET A 149 -7.48 -10.57 4.17
C MET A 149 -8.97 -10.87 4.07
N LYS A 150 -9.79 -10.13 4.81
CA LYS A 150 -11.24 -10.07 4.59
C LYS A 150 -11.54 -8.87 3.70
N MET A 151 -12.03 -9.13 2.48
CA MET A 151 -12.61 -8.08 1.65
C MET A 151 -13.93 -7.62 2.26
N VAL A 152 -14.10 -6.30 2.42
CA VAL A 152 -15.30 -5.68 3.00
C VAL A 152 -15.93 -4.61 2.10
N GLY A 153 -15.25 -4.20 1.02
CA GLY A 153 -15.78 -3.24 0.05
C GLY A 153 -16.74 -3.83 -0.98
N GLY A 154 -17.41 -2.92 -1.71
CA GLY A 154 -18.45 -3.20 -2.71
C GLY A 154 -17.96 -3.34 -4.16
N GLU A 155 -18.89 -3.18 -5.11
CA GLU A 155 -18.72 -3.42 -6.56
C GLU A 155 -17.58 -2.64 -7.23
N ASP A 156 -17.16 -1.51 -6.65
CA ASP A 156 -16.14 -0.62 -7.20
C ASP A 156 -14.69 -1.06 -6.90
N THR A 157 -14.51 -2.17 -6.18
CA THR A 157 -13.18 -2.75 -5.89
C THR A 157 -12.81 -3.75 -6.97
N VAL A 158 -11.72 -3.48 -7.70
CA VAL A 158 -11.25 -4.36 -8.76
C VAL A 158 -10.04 -5.14 -8.28
N MET A 159 -10.22 -6.45 -8.05
CA MET A 159 -9.11 -7.37 -7.81
C MET A 159 -8.27 -7.53 -9.08
N LEU A 160 -6.96 -7.32 -8.96
CA LEU A 160 -6.00 -7.37 -10.06
C LEU A 160 -5.02 -8.54 -9.96
N ALA A 161 -4.69 -8.96 -8.73
CA ALA A 161 -3.87 -10.13 -8.47
C ALA A 161 -4.26 -10.79 -7.15
N GLU A 162 -4.01 -12.09 -7.06
CA GLU A 162 -4.06 -12.88 -5.83
C GLU A 162 -2.64 -13.21 -5.37
N THR A 163 -2.46 -13.41 -4.07
CA THR A 163 -1.28 -14.07 -3.52
C THR A 163 -1.59 -15.52 -3.19
N VAL A 164 -0.64 -16.41 -3.44
CA VAL A 164 -0.79 -17.85 -3.21
C VAL A 164 0.41 -18.37 -2.43
N SER A 165 0.13 -19.22 -1.44
CA SER A 165 1.13 -20.02 -0.74
C SER A 165 0.56 -21.39 -0.39
N GLN A 166 1.33 -22.20 0.36
CA GLN A 166 0.82 -23.44 0.96
C GLN A 166 -0.39 -23.23 1.88
N HIS A 167 -0.68 -21.99 2.30
CA HIS A 167 -1.82 -21.65 3.17
C HIS A 167 -3.07 -21.20 2.39
N GLY A 168 -3.06 -21.34 1.06
CA GLY A 168 -4.18 -21.04 0.18
C GLY A 168 -3.98 -19.77 -0.64
N THR A 169 -5.09 -19.21 -1.12
CA THR A 169 -5.14 -18.04 -2.00
C THR A 169 -5.77 -16.87 -1.25
N GLN A 170 -5.20 -15.67 -1.38
CA GLN A 170 -5.65 -14.46 -0.71
C GLN A 170 -5.69 -13.27 -1.69
N PRO A 171 -6.50 -12.24 -1.41
CA PRO A 171 -6.37 -10.94 -2.08
C PRO A 171 -4.94 -10.42 -2.04
N GLY A 172 -4.35 -10.17 -3.22
CA GLY A 172 -2.97 -9.74 -3.35
C GLY A 172 -2.84 -8.27 -3.70
N LEU A 173 -3.51 -7.87 -4.78
CA LEU A 173 -3.46 -6.54 -5.38
C LEU A 173 -4.86 -6.15 -5.82
N TRP A 174 -5.35 -4.99 -5.37
CA TRP A 174 -6.62 -4.44 -5.84
C TRP A 174 -6.55 -2.92 -5.96
N VAL A 175 -7.53 -2.40 -6.69
CA VAL A 175 -7.71 -0.97 -6.87
C VAL A 175 -9.15 -0.56 -6.60
N SER A 176 -9.33 0.69 -6.22
CA SER A 176 -10.63 1.34 -6.03
C SER A 176 -10.51 2.83 -6.36
N GLU A 177 -11.65 3.52 -6.46
CA GLU A 177 -11.70 4.97 -6.62
C GLU A 177 -12.53 5.58 -5.49
N TYR A 178 -12.12 6.76 -5.04
CA TYR A 178 -12.88 7.54 -4.07
C TYR A 178 -12.92 9.00 -4.46
N GLY A 179 -14.10 9.49 -4.87
CA GLY A 179 -14.22 10.81 -5.49
C GLY A 179 -13.38 10.88 -6.77
N LYS A 180 -12.36 11.75 -6.77
CA LYS A 180 -11.38 11.86 -7.87
C LYS A 180 -10.08 11.09 -7.61
N GLY A 181 -9.92 10.53 -6.41
CA GLY A 181 -8.72 9.82 -6.00
C GLY A 181 -8.75 8.38 -6.47
N ARG A 182 -7.56 7.86 -6.74
CA ARG A 182 -7.33 6.47 -7.12
C ARG A 182 -6.49 5.79 -6.07
N ILE A 183 -6.93 4.61 -5.65
CA ILE A 183 -6.36 3.86 -4.55
C ILE A 183 -5.86 2.52 -5.10
N CYS A 184 -4.60 2.21 -4.81
CA CYS A 184 -4.00 0.90 -5.08
C CYS A 184 -3.58 0.29 -3.74
N CYS A 185 -3.94 -0.97 -3.52
CA CYS A 185 -3.56 -1.70 -2.32
C CYS A 185 -2.81 -2.97 -2.71
N PHE A 186 -1.68 -3.22 -2.06
CA PHE A 186 -0.83 -4.37 -2.37
C PHE A 186 -0.33 -5.01 -1.07
N THR A 187 -0.62 -6.29 -0.85
CA THR A 187 -0.31 -6.99 0.40
C THR A 187 1.13 -7.49 0.56
N PRO A 188 1.85 -7.97 -0.48
CA PRO A 188 3.10 -8.67 -0.28
C PRO A 188 4.31 -7.75 -0.07
N ALA A 189 5.40 -8.41 0.29
CA ALA A 189 6.78 -8.01 0.46
C ALA A 189 7.13 -7.29 1.76
N HIS A 190 7.77 -8.04 2.65
CA HIS A 190 8.36 -7.57 3.89
C HIS A 190 9.87 -7.25 3.78
N THR A 191 10.59 -7.87 2.84
CA THR A 191 12.06 -7.77 2.73
C THR A 191 12.51 -6.92 1.54
N THR A 192 13.70 -6.32 1.60
CA THR A 192 14.27 -5.55 0.48
C THR A 192 14.36 -6.36 -0.82
N PRO A 193 14.85 -7.62 -0.84
CA PRO A 193 14.84 -8.41 -2.08
C PRO A 193 13.44 -8.58 -2.67
N SER A 194 12.42 -8.81 -1.82
CA SER A 194 11.03 -8.94 -2.27
C SER A 194 10.45 -7.63 -2.78
N LEU A 195 10.74 -6.51 -2.10
CA LEU A 195 10.33 -5.17 -2.51
C LEU A 195 11.00 -4.70 -3.80
N THR A 196 12.19 -5.22 -4.13
CA THR A 196 13.01 -4.77 -5.27
C THR A 196 13.07 -5.76 -6.42
N CYS A 197 12.31 -6.86 -6.36
CA CYS A 197 12.23 -7.81 -7.47
C CYS A 197 11.46 -7.23 -8.67
N GLU A 198 11.73 -7.74 -9.87
CA GLU A 198 11.25 -7.17 -11.13
C GLU A 198 9.73 -7.02 -11.18
N GLY A 199 8.99 -8.09 -10.84
CA GLY A 199 7.53 -8.08 -10.86
C GLY A 199 6.93 -7.08 -9.87
N TYR A 200 7.50 -7.00 -8.66
CA TYR A 200 7.06 -6.07 -7.63
C TYR A 200 7.28 -4.62 -8.03
N VAL A 201 8.50 -4.30 -8.46
CA VAL A 201 8.87 -2.95 -8.91
C VAL A 201 8.01 -2.52 -10.09
N GLN A 202 7.72 -3.42 -11.04
CA GLN A 202 6.89 -3.08 -12.19
C GLN A 202 5.42 -2.80 -11.79
N ILE A 203 4.83 -3.60 -10.90
CA ILE A 203 3.50 -3.30 -10.32
C ILE A 203 3.50 -1.93 -9.66
N MET A 204 4.50 -1.63 -8.83
CA MET A 204 4.57 -0.37 -8.08
C MET A 204 4.76 0.83 -9.00
N LYS A 205 5.62 0.74 -10.03
CA LYS A 205 5.76 1.81 -11.06
C LYS A 205 4.45 2.04 -11.81
N ASN A 206 3.75 0.98 -12.15
CA ASN A 206 2.45 1.08 -12.82
C ASN A 206 1.38 1.68 -11.90
N ALA A 207 1.36 1.31 -10.61
CA ALA A 207 0.49 1.87 -9.59
C ALA A 207 0.74 3.37 -9.39
N VAL A 208 2.00 3.80 -9.28
CA VAL A 208 2.40 5.23 -9.24
C VAL A 208 1.79 5.98 -10.43
N ASN A 209 1.95 5.44 -11.63
CA ASN A 209 1.44 6.07 -12.84
C ASN A 209 -0.10 6.11 -12.89
N TRP A 210 -0.77 5.06 -12.45
CA TRP A 210 -2.24 4.98 -12.47
C TRP A 210 -2.89 5.87 -11.41
N CYS A 211 -2.37 5.86 -10.18
CA CYS A 211 -2.86 6.70 -9.08
C CYS A 211 -2.64 8.20 -9.33
N CYS A 212 -1.67 8.56 -10.15
CA CYS A 212 -1.36 9.96 -10.46
C CYS A 212 -2.03 10.51 -11.73
N ARG A 213 -2.82 9.73 -12.50
CA ARG A 213 -3.49 10.31 -13.68
C ARG A 213 -4.72 11.09 -13.23
N LYS A 214 -4.75 12.37 -13.58
CA LYS A 214 -5.88 13.28 -13.38
C LYS A 214 -6.87 13.15 -14.54
#